data_AF-A0A7Y1MW13-F1
#
_entry.id   AF-A0A7Y1MW13-F1
#
_cell.length_a   1.000
_cell.length_b   1.000
_cell.length_c   1.000
_cell.angle_alpha   90.00
_cell.angle_beta   90.00
_cell.angle_gamma   90.00
#
_symmetry.space_group_name_H-M   'P 1'
#
loop_
_entity.id
_entity.type
_entity.pdbx_description
1 polymer ?
#
loop_
_entity_poly.entity_id
_entity_poly.type
_entity_poly.pdbx_seq_one_letter_code
_entity_poly.pdbx_strand_id
1 'polypeptide(L)'
;MSNRDIQPFQFACPNCEERISFVFGQEDGELRGANELIIKPNELFNGENPFIDLHLDFPVYFGKYEMGMTTFMRVTREISLDAYRHLNLRLDMLNRLYPMQHDLRSVITQFKRGDIDSFEKTCARLPGVNLKSHKQQDVLAALYSATSIMSSPFTIHGVNAEISEGAPQICRWLHESHPDKTLEFIEEILANEFLRNLHNDCLSLYRLFAFKGVADF
;
A
#
# COMPACT_ATOMS: atom_id res chain seq x y z
N MET A 1 7.10 -2.76 -1.87
CA MET A 1 8.45 -2.46 -2.38
C MET A 1 8.43 -1.10 -3.06
N SER A 2 8.39 -0.02 -2.28
CA SER A 2 8.92 1.24 -2.80
C SER A 2 10.43 1.09 -2.64
N ASN A 3 11.09 0.59 -3.68
CA ASN A 3 12.51 0.25 -3.70
C ASN A 3 13.42 1.49 -3.62
N ARG A 4 12.98 2.63 -3.03
CA ARG A 4 13.64 3.94 -3.16
C ARG A 4 15.11 3.99 -2.76
N ASP A 5 15.59 3.06 -1.93
CA ASP A 5 16.99 3.02 -1.51
C ASP A 5 17.92 2.36 -2.53
N ILE A 6 17.48 1.29 -3.21
CA ILE A 6 18.25 0.58 -4.25
C ILE A 6 17.30 0.20 -5.39
N GLN A 7 17.51 0.81 -6.56
CA GLN A 7 16.56 0.72 -7.68
C GLN A 7 17.23 0.25 -8.95
N PRO A 8 16.94 -0.97 -9.42
CA PRO A 8 17.31 -1.39 -10.75
C PRO A 8 16.39 -0.72 -11.77
N PHE A 9 16.97 0.05 -12.69
CA PHE A 9 16.29 0.55 -13.88
C PHE A 9 16.67 -0.31 -15.07
N GLN A 10 15.69 -0.59 -15.92
CA GLN A 10 15.90 -1.27 -17.19
C GLN A 10 14.95 -0.70 -18.24
N PHE A 11 15.49 -0.34 -19.40
CA PHE A 11 14.71 0.06 -20.57
C PHE A 11 15.40 -0.39 -21.86
N ALA A 12 14.62 -0.50 -22.92
CA ALA A 12 15.15 -0.80 -24.25
C ALA A 12 15.59 0.50 -24.93
N CYS A 13 16.73 0.46 -25.63
CA CYS A 13 17.14 1.54 -26.51
C CYS A 13 16.08 1.75 -27.60
N PRO A 14 15.55 2.97 -27.81
CA PRO A 14 14.50 3.20 -28.79
C PRO A 14 14.93 3.00 -30.25
N ASN A 15 16.24 2.89 -30.52
CA ASN A 15 16.78 2.74 -31.87
C ASN A 15 17.27 1.32 -32.19
N CYS A 16 17.93 0.63 -31.23
CA CYS A 16 18.51 -0.69 -31.44
C CYS A 16 17.92 -1.79 -30.55
N GLU A 17 16.95 -1.47 -29.70
CA GLU A 17 16.30 -2.40 -28.76
C GLU A 17 17.24 -3.06 -27.74
N GLU A 18 18.54 -2.69 -27.73
CA GLU A 18 19.48 -3.17 -26.72
C GLU A 18 19.04 -2.74 -25.32
N ARG A 19 19.28 -3.64 -24.36
CA ARG A 19 18.93 -3.41 -22.96
C ARG A 19 19.91 -2.45 -22.33
N ILE A 20 19.40 -1.30 -21.88
CA ILE A 20 20.09 -0.37 -21.00
C ILE A 20 19.65 -0.67 -19.57
N SER A 21 20.60 -0.86 -18.66
CA SER A 21 20.30 -1.12 -17.25
C SER A 21 21.31 -0.49 -16.31
N PHE A 22 20.84 0.03 -15.18
CA PHE A 22 21.68 0.52 -14.10
C PHE A 22 20.97 0.38 -12.76
N VAL A 23 21.71 0.46 -11.65
CA VAL A 23 21.14 0.42 -10.29
C VAL A 23 21.42 1.73 -9.59
N PHE A 24 20.37 2.48 -9.27
CA PHE A 24 20.47 3.70 -8.47
C PHE A 24 20.56 3.34 -6.98
N GLY A 25 21.37 4.07 -6.20
CA GLY A 25 21.52 3.85 -4.76
C GLY A 25 22.60 2.86 -4.32
N GLN A 26 23.48 2.44 -5.23
CA GLN A 26 24.72 1.72 -4.90
C GLN A 26 25.93 2.59 -5.26
N GLU A 27 26.98 2.55 -4.43
CA GLU A 27 28.24 3.29 -4.69
C GLU A 27 28.90 2.84 -6.00
N ASP A 28 28.70 1.57 -6.40
CA ASP A 28 29.27 0.95 -7.60
C ASP A 28 28.20 0.65 -8.68
N GLY A 29 27.23 1.53 -8.88
CA GLY A 29 26.15 1.35 -9.87
C GLY A 29 26.69 1.22 -11.31
N GLU A 30 26.84 0.00 -11.81
CA GLU A 30 27.34 -0.28 -13.15
C GLU A 30 26.27 0.03 -14.22
N LEU A 31 26.54 1.01 -15.10
CA LEU A 31 25.74 1.25 -16.29
C LEU A 31 26.08 0.20 -17.36
N ARG A 32 25.08 -0.56 -17.80
CA ARG A 32 25.21 -1.58 -18.85
C ARG A 32 24.40 -1.19 -20.07
N GLY A 33 24.95 -1.45 -21.26
CA GLY A 33 24.29 -1.15 -22.54
C GLY A 33 24.28 0.33 -22.93
N ALA A 34 25.01 1.17 -22.19
CA ALA A 34 25.22 2.59 -22.51
C ALA A 34 26.61 3.03 -22.06
N ASN A 35 27.18 4.02 -22.76
CA ASN A 35 28.46 4.63 -22.41
C ASN A 35 28.23 6.06 -21.92
N GLU A 36 29.00 6.49 -20.94
CA GLU A 36 29.01 7.88 -20.50
C GLU A 36 29.65 8.76 -21.58
N LEU A 37 28.96 9.84 -21.96
CA LEU A 37 29.45 10.82 -22.93
C LEU A 37 29.75 12.14 -22.20
N ILE A 38 30.94 12.68 -22.43
CA ILE A 38 31.28 14.05 -22.00
C ILE A 38 30.72 15.02 -23.03
N ILE A 39 29.52 15.54 -22.77
CA ILE A 39 28.81 16.46 -23.67
C ILE A 39 28.98 17.90 -23.18
N LYS A 40 29.23 18.84 -24.10
CA LYS A 40 29.28 20.28 -23.76
C LYS A 40 27.88 20.80 -23.41
N PRO A 41 27.72 21.80 -22.52
CA PRO A 41 26.40 22.29 -22.09
C PRO A 41 25.44 22.66 -23.23
N ASN A 42 25.97 23.13 -24.37
CA ASN A 42 25.17 23.56 -25.52
C ASN A 42 24.71 22.40 -26.43
N GLU A 43 25.16 21.17 -26.17
CA GLU A 43 24.91 19.98 -27.01
C GLU A 43 23.95 18.98 -26.32
N LEU A 44 23.61 19.18 -25.04
CA LEU A 44 22.82 18.21 -24.24
C LEU A 44 21.38 17.96 -24.74
N PHE A 45 20.78 18.90 -25.49
CA PHE A 45 19.36 18.85 -25.87
C PHE A 45 19.10 19.26 -27.32
N ASN A 46 20.03 18.97 -28.23
CA ASN A 46 19.90 19.25 -29.66
C ASN A 46 18.89 18.33 -30.39
N GLY A 47 18.36 17.32 -29.69
CA GLY A 47 17.40 16.35 -30.22
C GLY A 47 18.01 15.17 -30.97
N GLU A 48 19.34 15.06 -31.02
CA GLU A 48 20.05 13.90 -31.59
C GLU A 48 19.99 12.70 -30.65
N ASN A 49 20.02 12.94 -29.33
CA ASN A 49 19.89 11.91 -28.31
C ASN A 49 18.49 11.96 -27.67
N PRO A 50 17.81 10.81 -27.48
CA PRO A 50 16.53 10.77 -26.77
C PRO A 50 16.74 11.20 -25.31
N PHE A 51 15.87 12.07 -24.82
CA PHE A 51 15.84 12.44 -23.42
C PHE A 51 14.90 11.51 -22.65
N ILE A 52 15.35 11.03 -21.50
CA ILE A 52 14.60 10.15 -20.62
C ILE A 52 14.52 10.83 -19.26
N ASP A 53 13.31 11.25 -18.87
CA ASP A 53 13.04 11.82 -17.55
C ASP A 53 12.55 10.72 -16.61
N LEU A 54 13.44 10.26 -15.74
CA LEU A 54 13.16 9.20 -14.78
C LEU A 54 12.56 9.80 -13.51
N HIS A 55 11.29 9.47 -13.27
CA HIS A 55 10.61 9.79 -12.02
C HIS A 55 10.12 8.50 -11.37
N LEU A 56 10.54 8.25 -10.14
CA LEU A 56 10.35 6.95 -9.44
C LEU A 56 8.88 6.53 -9.32
N ASP A 57 8.02 7.52 -9.21
CA ASP A 57 6.59 7.32 -8.98
C ASP A 57 5.75 7.34 -10.27
N PHE A 58 6.37 7.51 -11.44
CA PHE A 58 5.65 7.70 -12.71
C PHE A 58 6.21 6.86 -13.86
N PRO A 59 5.40 6.58 -14.89
CA PRO A 59 5.88 5.93 -16.10
C PRO A 59 7.05 6.68 -16.74
N VAL A 60 7.99 5.93 -17.32
CA VAL A 60 9.09 6.49 -18.10
C VAL A 60 8.54 7.03 -19.43
N TYR A 61 8.88 8.27 -19.76
CA TYR A 61 8.53 8.90 -21.03
C TYR A 61 9.77 9.05 -21.92
N PHE A 62 9.60 8.72 -23.21
CA PHE A 62 10.61 8.90 -24.25
C PHE A 62 10.20 10.04 -25.18
N GLY A 63 11.10 10.96 -25.50
CA GLY A 63 10.82 12.02 -26.46
C GLY A 63 11.87 13.11 -26.55
N LYS A 64 11.52 14.19 -27.25
CA LYS A 64 12.31 15.42 -27.26
C LYS A 64 12.16 16.13 -25.92
N TYR A 65 13.27 16.63 -25.38
CA TYR A 65 13.22 17.48 -24.20
C TYR A 65 12.45 18.77 -24.52
N GLU A 66 11.48 19.09 -23.67
CA GLU A 66 10.75 20.35 -23.70
C GLU A 66 10.99 21.07 -22.36
N MET A 67 11.55 22.28 -22.43
CA MET A 67 11.85 23.06 -21.24
C MET A 67 10.56 23.36 -20.47
N GLY A 68 10.52 23.01 -19.18
CA GLY A 68 9.32 23.17 -18.35
C GLY A 68 8.26 22.06 -18.55
N MET A 69 8.63 20.93 -19.15
CA MET A 69 7.79 19.74 -19.28
C MET A 69 8.47 18.51 -18.68
N THR A 70 8.82 18.60 -17.40
CA THR A 70 9.29 17.44 -16.63
C THR A 70 8.19 16.39 -16.49
N THR A 71 8.56 15.14 -16.18
CA THR A 71 7.60 14.05 -15.91
C THR A 71 6.60 14.44 -14.84
N PHE A 72 7.03 15.14 -13.78
CA PHE A 72 6.14 15.71 -12.77
C PHE A 72 5.11 16.69 -13.37
N MET A 73 5.56 17.65 -14.18
CA MET A 73 4.68 18.65 -14.80
C MET A 73 3.72 18.02 -15.80
N ARG A 74 4.15 16.97 -16.52
CA ARG A 74 3.33 16.22 -17.45
C ARG A 74 2.24 15.44 -16.71
N VAL A 75 2.61 14.65 -15.69
CA VAL A 75 1.63 13.85 -14.95
C VAL A 75 0.64 14.74 -14.18
N THR A 76 1.10 15.81 -13.54
CA THR A 76 0.18 16.75 -12.86
C THR A 76 -0.80 17.44 -13.83
N ARG A 77 -0.47 17.58 -15.12
CA ARG A 77 -1.43 18.01 -16.15
C ARG A 77 -2.42 16.92 -16.54
N GLU A 78 -1.98 15.66 -16.60
CA GLU A 78 -2.81 14.52 -16.99
C GLU A 78 -3.81 14.10 -15.90
N ILE A 79 -3.35 13.97 -14.65
CA ILE A 79 -4.18 13.47 -13.53
C ILE A 79 -4.69 14.55 -12.59
N SER A 80 -4.28 15.81 -12.78
CA SER A 80 -4.43 16.95 -11.86
C SER A 80 -3.49 16.92 -10.63
N LEU A 81 -3.21 18.11 -10.09
CA LEU A 81 -2.37 18.28 -8.90
C LEU A 81 -2.97 17.63 -7.65
N ASP A 82 -4.30 17.62 -7.52
CA ASP A 82 -4.96 17.07 -6.33
C ASP A 82 -4.94 15.54 -6.33
N ALA A 83 -5.15 14.89 -7.49
CA ALA A 83 -4.98 13.44 -7.58
C ALA A 83 -3.54 13.03 -7.29
N TYR A 84 -2.55 13.81 -7.76
CA TYR A 84 -1.15 13.60 -7.41
C TYR A 84 -0.90 13.71 -5.91
N ARG A 85 -1.45 14.72 -5.24
CA ARG A 85 -1.32 14.87 -3.78
C ARG A 85 -1.89 13.68 -3.03
N HIS A 86 -3.04 13.16 -3.47
CA HIS A 86 -3.62 11.95 -2.88
C HIS A 86 -2.76 10.71 -3.11
N LEU A 87 -2.19 10.55 -4.31
CA LEU A 87 -1.24 9.47 -4.62
C LEU A 87 0.01 9.55 -3.74
N ASN A 88 0.62 10.74 -3.66
CA ASN A 88 1.84 10.96 -2.88
C ASN A 88 1.60 10.68 -1.38
N LEU A 89 0.47 11.16 -0.82
CA LEU A 89 0.09 10.84 0.55
C LEU A 89 0.01 9.32 0.80
N ARG A 90 -0.60 8.57 -0.11
CA ARG A 90 -0.70 7.11 0.00
C ARG A 90 0.67 6.43 -0.09
N LEU A 91 1.56 6.90 -0.97
CA LEU A 91 2.93 6.41 -1.09
C LEU A 91 3.73 6.68 0.19
N ASP A 92 3.61 7.87 0.77
CA ASP A 92 4.24 8.21 2.05
C ASP A 92 3.74 7.33 3.20
N MET A 93 2.44 7.03 3.22
CA MET A 93 1.88 6.09 4.19
C MET A 93 2.47 4.68 4.00
N LEU A 94 2.58 4.19 2.76
CA LEU A 94 3.22 2.90 2.48
C LEU A 94 4.69 2.87 2.91
N ASN A 95 5.43 3.94 2.66
CA ASN A 95 6.83 4.06 3.06
C ASN A 95 7.00 4.00 4.59
N ARG A 96 6.07 4.61 5.35
CA ARG A 96 6.07 4.54 6.82
C ARG A 96 5.69 3.17 7.36
N LEU A 97 4.78 2.46 6.69
CA LEU A 97 4.32 1.14 7.12
C LEU A 97 5.31 0.03 6.81
N TYR A 98 6.15 0.20 5.79
CA TYR A 98 7.07 -0.83 5.32
C TYR A 98 8.04 -1.35 6.39
N PRO A 99 8.75 -0.49 7.17
CA PRO A 99 9.61 -0.96 8.26
C PRO A 99 8.87 -1.80 9.31
N MET A 100 7.55 -1.60 9.42
CA MET A 100 6.68 -2.22 10.42
C MET A 100 5.98 -3.48 9.92
N GLN A 101 6.21 -3.88 8.65
CA GLN A 101 5.54 -5.02 8.01
C GLN A 101 5.65 -6.31 8.83
N HIS A 102 6.83 -6.59 9.39
CA HIS A 102 7.06 -7.77 10.23
C HIS A 102 6.20 -7.73 11.49
N ASP A 103 6.12 -6.59 12.17
CA ASP A 103 5.35 -6.42 13.38
C ASP A 103 3.85 -6.50 13.10
N LEU A 104 3.37 -5.85 12.04
CA LEU A 104 1.97 -5.93 11.59
C LEU A 104 1.55 -7.38 11.29
N ARG A 105 2.43 -8.17 10.63
CA ARG A 105 2.19 -9.61 10.40
C ARG A 105 2.19 -10.41 11.70
N SER A 106 3.10 -10.06 12.60
CA SER A 106 3.26 -10.75 13.88
C SER A 106 2.04 -10.58 14.77
N VAL A 107 1.44 -9.37 14.82
CA VAL A 107 0.19 -9.11 15.56
C VAL A 107 -0.93 -10.05 15.11
N ILE A 108 -1.17 -10.18 13.80
CA ILE A 108 -2.21 -11.10 13.27
C ILE A 108 -1.86 -12.56 13.58
N THR A 109 -0.57 -12.90 13.62
CA THR A 109 -0.11 -14.27 13.89
C THR A 109 -0.25 -14.66 15.35
N GLN A 110 0.13 -13.77 16.26
CA GLN A 110 0.01 -13.95 17.70
C GLN A 110 -1.46 -14.01 18.12
N PHE A 111 -2.30 -13.14 17.55
CA PHE A 111 -3.76 -13.20 17.76
C PHE A 111 -4.34 -14.57 17.36
N LYS A 112 -4.04 -15.07 16.14
CA LYS A 112 -4.54 -16.39 15.70
C LYS A 112 -4.02 -17.56 16.55
N ARG A 113 -2.85 -17.41 17.19
CA ARG A 113 -2.27 -18.42 18.08
C ARG A 113 -2.77 -18.33 19.53
N GLY A 114 -3.47 -17.25 19.88
CA GLY A 114 -3.88 -16.99 21.27
C GLY A 114 -2.74 -16.54 22.19
N ASP A 115 -1.60 -16.11 21.63
CA ASP A 115 -0.44 -15.64 22.41
C ASP A 115 -0.61 -14.15 22.75
N ILE A 116 -1.35 -13.87 23.83
CA ILE A 116 -1.72 -12.52 24.26
C ILE A 116 -0.49 -11.73 24.74
N ASP A 117 0.46 -12.38 25.41
CA ASP A 117 1.65 -11.71 25.94
C ASP A 117 2.57 -11.19 24.82
N SER A 118 2.79 -12.00 23.77
CA SER A 118 3.55 -11.55 22.61
C SER A 118 2.77 -10.55 21.76
N PHE A 119 1.43 -10.70 21.69
CA PHE A 119 0.54 -9.75 21.02
C PHE A 119 0.64 -8.36 21.63
N GLU A 120 0.58 -8.25 22.96
CA GLU A 120 0.70 -6.99 23.69
C GLU A 120 2.03 -6.29 23.40
N LYS A 121 3.15 -7.02 23.49
CA LYS A 121 4.49 -6.50 23.20
C LYS A 121 4.61 -5.99 21.76
N THR A 122 3.98 -6.66 20.81
CA THR A 122 4.03 -6.28 19.39
C THR A 122 3.11 -5.09 19.12
N CYS A 123 1.94 -5.03 19.76
CA CYS A 123 1.06 -3.87 19.69
C CYS A 123 1.75 -2.59 20.18
N ALA A 124 2.48 -2.66 21.29
CA ALA A 124 3.21 -1.50 21.84
C ALA A 124 4.29 -0.93 20.90
N ARG A 125 4.74 -1.69 19.90
CA ARG A 125 5.67 -1.20 18.85
C ARG A 125 4.96 -0.51 17.69
N LEU A 126 3.63 -0.64 17.59
CA LEU A 126 2.83 -0.02 16.53
C LEU A 126 2.30 1.35 16.98
N PRO A 127 2.37 2.38 16.13
CA PRO A 127 1.90 3.72 16.48
C PRO A 127 0.39 3.71 16.67
N GLY A 128 -0.08 4.17 17.82
CA GLY A 128 -1.51 4.29 18.11
C GLY A 128 -2.23 2.98 18.42
N VAL A 129 -1.52 1.85 18.54
CA VAL A 129 -2.11 0.57 18.99
C VAL A 129 -1.61 0.27 20.39
N ASN A 130 -2.52 0.27 21.37
CA ASN A 130 -2.20 -0.15 22.73
C ASN A 130 -3.30 -1.07 23.26
N LEU A 131 -2.88 -2.18 23.87
CA LEU A 131 -3.80 -3.07 24.55
C LEU A 131 -4.13 -2.49 25.93
N LYS A 132 -5.41 -2.23 26.20
CA LYS A 132 -5.85 -1.70 27.50
C LYS A 132 -5.95 -2.78 28.57
N SER A 133 -6.39 -3.98 28.19
CA SER A 133 -6.50 -5.13 29.08
C SER A 133 -6.53 -6.42 28.26
N HIS A 134 -6.41 -7.57 28.93
CA HIS A 134 -6.51 -8.89 28.31
C HIS A 134 -7.96 -9.34 28.06
N LYS A 135 -8.95 -8.46 28.25
CA LYS A 135 -10.35 -8.76 27.89
C LYS A 135 -10.47 -8.88 26.37
N GLN A 136 -11.28 -9.83 25.91
CA GLN A 136 -11.46 -10.13 24.49
C GLN A 136 -11.87 -8.89 23.65
N GLN A 137 -12.71 -8.01 24.21
CA GLN A 137 -13.10 -6.75 23.57
C GLN A 137 -11.91 -5.82 23.31
N ASP A 138 -10.94 -5.77 24.24
CA ASP A 138 -9.78 -4.88 24.14
C ASP A 138 -8.74 -5.48 23.18
N VAL A 139 -8.61 -6.81 23.16
CA VAL A 139 -7.78 -7.54 22.19
C VAL A 139 -8.30 -7.32 20.77
N LEU A 140 -9.62 -7.44 20.56
CA LEU A 140 -10.25 -7.16 19.26
C LEU A 140 -10.10 -5.70 18.85
N ALA A 141 -10.27 -4.75 19.78
CA ALA A 141 -10.08 -3.33 19.50
C ALA A 141 -8.64 -3.00 19.09
N ALA A 142 -7.65 -3.60 19.74
CA ALA A 142 -6.24 -3.46 19.37
C ALA A 142 -5.95 -4.08 18.00
N LEU A 143 -6.50 -5.27 17.73
CA LEU A 143 -6.38 -5.92 16.42
C LEU A 143 -6.99 -5.08 15.30
N TYR A 144 -8.21 -4.56 15.49
CA TYR A 144 -8.86 -3.72 14.49
C TYR A 144 -8.11 -2.41 14.26
N SER A 145 -7.56 -1.80 15.32
CA SER A 145 -6.67 -0.64 15.21
C SER A 145 -5.44 -0.95 14.34
N ALA A 146 -4.78 -2.10 14.57
CA ALA A 146 -3.65 -2.53 13.76
C ALA A 146 -4.04 -2.76 12.29
N THR A 147 -5.17 -3.44 12.02
CA THR A 147 -5.65 -3.66 10.65
C THR A 147 -6.09 -2.38 9.95
N SER A 148 -6.57 -1.38 10.70
CA SER A 148 -6.91 -0.06 10.17
C SER A 148 -5.66 0.68 9.72
N ILE A 149 -4.55 0.58 10.48
CA ILE A 149 -3.26 1.14 10.08
C ILE A 149 -2.77 0.46 8.79
N MET A 150 -2.86 -0.87 8.72
CA MET A 150 -2.46 -1.66 7.53
C MET A 150 -3.26 -1.29 6.27
N SER A 151 -4.57 -1.07 6.40
CA SER A 151 -5.46 -0.76 5.27
C SER A 151 -5.49 0.72 4.90
N SER A 152 -4.98 1.61 5.77
CA SER A 152 -5.06 3.06 5.58
C SER A 152 -4.59 3.57 4.19
N PRO A 153 -3.55 3.04 3.53
CA PRO A 153 -3.16 3.50 2.19
C PRO A 153 -4.15 3.11 1.09
N PHE A 154 -4.97 2.09 1.34
CA PHE A 154 -5.93 1.51 0.39
C PHE A 154 -7.37 1.95 0.66
N THR A 155 -7.61 2.60 1.80
CA THR A 155 -8.94 3.03 2.21
C THR A 155 -9.46 4.17 1.34
N ILE A 156 -10.68 3.99 0.82
CA ILE A 156 -11.46 5.05 0.21
C ILE A 156 -12.51 5.47 1.23
N HIS A 157 -12.30 6.61 1.90
CA HIS A 157 -13.12 7.06 3.02
C HIS A 157 -14.63 7.12 2.71
N GLY A 158 -15.01 7.51 1.50
CA GLY A 158 -16.42 7.58 1.08
C GLY A 158 -17.14 6.23 1.10
N VAL A 159 -16.47 5.16 0.65
CA VAL A 159 -17.07 3.80 0.61
C VAL A 159 -17.15 3.20 2.02
N ASN A 160 -16.17 3.49 2.87
CA ASN A 160 -16.16 2.96 4.23
C ASN A 160 -17.21 3.62 5.13
N ALA A 161 -17.55 4.89 4.89
CA ALA A 161 -18.59 5.58 5.64
C ALA A 161 -19.97 4.97 5.38
N GLU A 162 -20.30 4.69 4.12
CA GLU A 162 -21.56 4.06 3.74
C GLU A 162 -21.76 2.70 4.42
N ILE A 163 -20.71 1.86 4.45
CA ILE A 163 -20.78 0.54 5.10
C ILE A 163 -20.90 0.69 6.62
N SER A 164 -20.09 1.58 7.22
CA SER A 164 -20.03 1.74 8.68
C SER A 164 -21.30 2.38 9.26
N GLU A 165 -21.96 3.25 8.50
CA GLU A 165 -23.21 3.91 8.91
C GLU A 165 -24.45 3.10 8.52
N GLY A 166 -24.45 2.48 7.33
CA GLY A 166 -25.59 1.75 6.78
C GLY A 166 -25.82 0.39 7.42
N ALA A 167 -24.75 -0.39 7.64
CA ALA A 167 -24.90 -1.75 8.19
C ALA A 167 -25.55 -1.76 9.59
N PRO A 168 -25.18 -0.88 10.55
CA PRO A 168 -25.87 -0.81 11.84
C PRO A 168 -27.35 -0.43 11.73
N GLN A 169 -27.72 0.42 10.77
CA GLN A 169 -29.11 0.82 10.55
C GLN A 169 -29.94 -0.35 10.05
N ILE A 170 -29.41 -1.13 9.10
CA ILE A 170 -30.06 -2.35 8.60
C ILE A 170 -30.22 -3.37 9.72
N CYS A 171 -29.17 -3.63 10.50
CA CYS A 171 -29.24 -4.56 11.63
C CYS A 171 -30.28 -4.11 12.68
N ARG A 172 -30.35 -2.81 12.96
CA ARG A 172 -31.36 -2.25 13.87
C ARG A 172 -32.77 -2.46 13.31
N TRP A 173 -32.99 -2.11 12.05
CA TRP A 173 -34.28 -2.27 11.38
C TRP A 173 -34.74 -3.74 11.35
N LEU A 174 -33.84 -4.68 11.09
CA LEU A 174 -34.12 -6.12 11.11
C LEU A 174 -34.54 -6.58 12.51
N HIS A 175 -33.81 -6.14 13.55
CA HIS A 175 -34.14 -6.47 14.93
C HIS A 175 -35.48 -5.87 15.37
N GLU A 176 -35.78 -4.63 14.99
CA GLU A 176 -37.04 -3.94 15.31
C GLU A 176 -38.24 -4.54 14.56
N SER A 177 -38.06 -4.91 13.29
CA SER A 177 -39.15 -5.40 12.43
C SER A 177 -39.40 -6.91 12.59
N HIS A 178 -38.33 -7.69 12.82
CA HIS A 178 -38.35 -9.15 12.82
C HIS A 178 -37.43 -9.72 13.92
N PRO A 179 -37.71 -9.47 15.21
CA PRO A 179 -36.82 -9.84 16.32
C PRO A 179 -36.53 -11.34 16.36
N ASP A 180 -37.57 -12.19 16.31
CA ASP A 180 -37.43 -13.64 16.46
C ASP A 180 -36.60 -14.25 15.32
N LYS A 181 -36.90 -13.87 14.07
CA LYS A 181 -36.15 -14.34 12.89
C LYS A 181 -34.72 -13.83 12.86
N THR A 182 -34.49 -12.61 13.36
CA THR A 182 -33.15 -12.04 13.44
C THR A 182 -32.30 -12.77 14.47
N LEU A 183 -32.89 -13.11 15.63
CA LEU A 183 -32.22 -13.90 16.65
C LEU A 183 -31.94 -15.32 16.17
N GLU A 184 -32.91 -15.99 15.55
CA GLU A 184 -32.74 -17.33 14.96
C GLU A 184 -31.60 -17.35 13.92
N PHE A 185 -31.54 -16.36 13.04
CA PHE A 185 -30.46 -16.21 12.07
C PHE A 185 -29.09 -15.98 12.72
N ILE A 186 -29.02 -15.16 13.77
CA ILE A 186 -27.77 -14.94 14.52
C ILE A 186 -27.33 -16.24 15.21
N GLU A 187 -28.25 -16.97 15.83
CA GLU A 187 -27.96 -18.25 16.47
C GLU A 187 -27.46 -19.29 15.45
N GLU A 188 -28.09 -19.38 14.28
CA GLU A 188 -27.65 -20.26 13.19
C GLU A 188 -26.22 -19.92 12.72
N ILE A 189 -25.94 -18.63 12.55
CA ILE A 189 -24.62 -18.12 12.15
C ILE A 189 -23.54 -18.36 13.21
N LEU A 190 -23.91 -18.32 14.49
CA LEU A 190 -22.98 -18.65 15.57
C LEU A 190 -22.76 -20.16 15.65
N ALA A 191 -23.81 -20.96 15.47
CA ALA A 191 -23.76 -22.42 15.53
C ALA A 191 -22.92 -23.04 14.41
N ASN A 192 -22.96 -22.47 13.20
CA ASN A 192 -22.16 -22.93 12.06
C ASN A 192 -20.72 -22.35 12.03
N GLU A 193 -20.33 -21.59 13.05
CA GLU A 193 -19.02 -20.93 13.19
C GLU A 193 -18.65 -20.01 12.01
N PHE A 194 -19.63 -19.60 11.19
CA PHE A 194 -19.40 -18.82 9.97
C PHE A 194 -18.66 -17.52 10.25
N LEU A 195 -19.07 -16.76 11.27
CA LEU A 195 -18.41 -15.49 11.62
C LEU A 195 -16.96 -15.69 12.05
N ARG A 196 -16.67 -16.79 12.76
CA ARG A 196 -15.29 -17.09 13.18
C ARG A 196 -14.42 -17.43 11.99
N ASN A 197 -14.94 -18.24 11.06
CA ASN A 197 -14.25 -18.62 9.83
C ASN A 197 -14.03 -17.39 8.94
N LEU A 198 -15.08 -16.60 8.71
CA LEU A 198 -15.00 -15.35 7.95
C LEU A 198 -13.98 -14.37 8.55
N HIS A 199 -13.99 -14.17 9.87
CA HIS A 199 -13.01 -13.31 10.53
C HIS A 199 -11.58 -13.80 10.30
N ASN A 200 -11.33 -15.11 10.44
CA ASN A 200 -10.02 -15.69 10.20
C ASN A 200 -9.57 -15.56 8.73
N ASP A 201 -10.50 -15.72 7.79
CA ASP A 201 -10.24 -15.57 6.35
C ASP A 201 -9.91 -14.12 6.00
N CYS A 202 -10.70 -13.16 6.51
CA CYS A 202 -10.42 -11.74 6.37
C CYS A 202 -9.03 -11.38 6.94
N LEU A 203 -8.67 -11.87 8.13
CA LEU A 203 -7.33 -11.67 8.69
C LEU A 203 -6.21 -12.29 7.84
N SER A 204 -6.49 -13.37 7.10
CA SER A 204 -5.53 -13.95 6.16
C SER A 204 -5.27 -13.03 4.97
N LEU A 205 -6.27 -12.28 4.51
CA LEU A 205 -6.10 -11.29 3.42
C LEU A 205 -5.13 -10.18 3.81
N TYR A 206 -5.21 -9.68 5.04
CA TYR A 206 -4.27 -8.65 5.53
C TYR A 206 -2.81 -9.13 5.53
N ARG A 207 -2.56 -10.43 5.73
CA ARG A 207 -1.21 -11.01 5.58
C ARG A 207 -0.75 -10.99 4.12
N LEU A 208 -1.65 -11.17 3.16
CA LEU A 208 -1.35 -11.14 1.72
C LEU A 208 -1.11 -9.72 1.21
N PHE A 209 -1.90 -8.73 1.66
CA PHE A 209 -1.70 -7.32 1.31
C PHE A 209 -0.37 -6.78 1.83
N ALA A 210 0.05 -7.23 3.01
CA ALA A 210 1.40 -6.96 3.51
C ALA A 210 2.50 -7.56 2.62
N PHE A 211 2.21 -8.50 1.70
CA PHE A 211 3.21 -9.28 0.95
C PHE A 211 3.22 -9.07 -0.58
N LYS A 212 2.12 -8.63 -1.22
CA LYS A 212 2.02 -8.66 -2.69
C LYS A 212 1.74 -7.33 -3.39
N GLY A 213 1.45 -6.25 -2.65
CA GLY A 213 0.93 -5.01 -3.24
C GLY A 213 1.89 -4.15 -4.07
N VAL A 214 3.13 -4.57 -4.35
CA VAL A 214 4.09 -3.76 -5.13
C VAL A 214 5.09 -4.60 -5.95
N ALA A 215 4.81 -5.89 -6.17
CA ALA A 215 5.64 -6.69 -7.08
C ALA A 215 5.07 -6.73 -8.50
N ASP A 216 3.78 -6.40 -8.67
CA ASP A 216 3.04 -6.56 -9.93
C ASP A 216 2.32 -5.27 -10.39
N PHE A 217 2.85 -4.09 -10.04
CA PHE A 217 2.43 -2.81 -10.62
C PHE A 217 3.65 -2.07 -11.21
#